data_AF-A0A9X9BKE8-F1
#
_entry.id   AF-A0A9X9BKE8-F1
#
_cell.length_a   1.000
_cell.length_b   1.000
_cell.length_c   1.000
_cell.angle_alpha   90.00
_cell.angle_beta   90.00
_cell.angle_gamma   90.00
#
_symmetry.space_group_name_H-M   'P 1'
#
loop_
_entity.id
_entity.type
_entity.pdbx_description
1 polymer ?
#
loop_
_entity_poly.entity_id
_entity_poly.type
_entity_poly.pdbx_seq_one_letter_code
_entity_poly.pdbx_strand_id
1 'polypeptide(L)'
;MTNLIDIPNEEFPLNYDEYCEIRNKLVSAACGFSNLGTAIGRQIDRELMEAHEKLGRAWETIRNEERREIERKAGGISVRAH
;
A
#
# COMPACT_ATOMS: atom_id res chain seq x y z
N MET A 1 -11.69 6.19 18.06
CA MET A 1 -10.95 5.65 16.89
C MET A 1 -9.99 6.72 16.44
N THR A 2 -8.72 6.39 16.28
CA THR A 2 -7.69 7.29 15.75
C THR A 2 -7.82 7.28 14.22
N ASN A 3 -7.88 8.46 13.58
CA ASN A 3 -7.88 8.56 12.12
C ASN A 3 -6.48 8.22 11.60
N LEU A 4 -6.37 7.70 10.37
CA LEU A 4 -5.06 7.41 9.77
C LEU A 4 -4.21 8.67 9.64
N ILE A 5 -4.82 9.80 9.27
CA ILE A 5 -4.12 11.09 9.14
C ILE A 5 -3.62 11.68 10.46
N ASP A 6 -4.01 11.11 11.60
CA ASP A 6 -3.54 11.54 12.92
C ASP A 6 -2.29 10.74 13.37
N ILE A 7 -1.92 9.69 12.64
CA ILE A 7 -0.73 8.87 12.93
C ILE A 7 0.50 9.58 12.34
N PRO A 8 1.53 9.89 13.15
CA PRO A 8 2.78 10.42 12.64
C PRO A 8 3.42 9.48 11.61
N ASN A 9 4.04 10.03 10.56
CA ASN A 9 4.68 9.22 9.52
C ASN A 9 5.70 8.20 10.06
N GLU A 10 6.43 8.55 11.14
CA GLU A 10 7.42 7.70 11.80
C GLU A 10 6.78 6.51 12.56
N GLU A 11 5.51 6.63 12.93
CA GLU A 11 4.73 5.61 13.62
C GLU A 11 3.77 4.89 12.66
N PHE A 12 3.69 5.34 11.40
CA PHE A 12 2.78 4.78 10.42
C PHE A 12 3.25 3.37 10.02
N PRO A 13 2.45 2.31 10.20
CA PRO A 13 2.92 0.92 10.05
C PRO A 13 3.42 0.51 8.65
N LEU A 14 3.16 1.35 7.64
CA LEU A 14 3.61 1.19 6.28
C LEU A 14 3.64 2.57 5.64
N ASN A 15 4.81 3.19 5.53
CA ASN A 15 4.94 4.45 4.80
C ASN A 15 5.21 4.21 3.29
N TYR A 16 5.27 5.29 2.51
CA TYR A 16 5.45 5.21 1.06
C TYR A 16 6.77 4.54 0.65
N ASP A 17 7.86 4.84 1.36
CA ASP A 17 9.18 4.29 1.05
C ASP A 17 9.22 2.79 1.33
N GLU A 18 8.67 2.35 2.46
CA GLU A 18 8.54 0.93 2.82
C GLU A 18 7.64 0.19 1.84
N TYR A 19 6.50 0.78 1.47
CA TYR A 19 5.60 0.24 0.46
C TYR A 19 6.32 0.03 -0.89
N CYS A 20 7.06 1.02 -1.35
CA CYS A 20 7.83 0.96 -2.58
C CYS A 20 8.94 -0.10 -2.50
N GLU A 21 9.67 -0.16 -1.39
CA GLU A 21 10.74 -1.12 -1.17
C GLU A 21 10.20 -2.56 -1.23
N ILE A 22 9.11 -2.86 -0.54
CA ILE A 22 8.51 -4.21 -0.52
C ILE A 22 8.01 -4.58 -1.92
N ARG A 23 7.31 -3.68 -2.64
CA ARG A 23 6.87 -3.97 -4.01
C ARG A 23 8.03 -4.27 -4.95
N ASN A 24 9.10 -3.48 -4.87
CA ASN A 24 10.27 -3.68 -5.71
C ASN A 24 10.96 -5.01 -5.40
N LYS A 25 11.07 -5.41 -4.12
CA LYS A 25 11.60 -6.72 -3.73
C LYS A 25 10.77 -7.87 -4.27
N LEU A 26 9.44 -7.78 -4.22
CA LEU A 26 8.54 -8.80 -4.76
C LEU A 26 8.74 -8.96 -6.27
N VAL A 27 8.78 -7.86 -7.03
CA VAL A 27 9.01 -7.89 -8.48
C VAL A 27 10.39 -8.46 -8.81
N SER A 28 11.44 -8.01 -8.10
CA SER A 28 12.80 -8.50 -8.32
C SER A 28 12.92 -10.01 -8.07
N ALA A 29 12.29 -10.52 -6.99
CA ALA A 29 12.28 -11.94 -6.69
C ALA A 29 11.48 -12.73 -7.75
N ALA A 30 10.31 -12.24 -8.14
CA ALA A 30 9.46 -12.85 -9.15
C ALA A 30 10.19 -13.01 -10.48
N CYS A 31 10.84 -11.95 -10.96
CA CYS A 31 11.71 -12.00 -12.14
C CYS A 31 12.85 -13.01 -11.98
N GLY A 32 13.51 -13.04 -10.82
CA GLY A 32 14.58 -14.00 -10.52
C GLY A 32 14.15 -15.46 -10.67
N PHE A 33 12.97 -15.82 -10.17
CA PHE A 33 12.41 -17.17 -10.32
C PHE A 33 11.90 -17.45 -11.73
N SER A 34 11.28 -16.47 -12.38
CA SER A 34 10.80 -16.59 -13.78
C SER A 34 11.96 -16.89 -14.74
N ASN A 35 13.12 -16.24 -14.52
CA ASN A 35 14.34 -16.42 -15.32
C ASN A 35 14.94 -17.84 -15.24
N LEU A 36 14.53 -18.68 -14.29
CA LEU A 36 14.96 -20.08 -14.25
C LEU A 36 14.36 -20.91 -15.40
N GLY A 37 13.30 -20.42 -16.07
CA GLY A 37 12.65 -21.12 -17.19
C GLY A 37 11.89 -22.39 -16.82
N THR A 38 11.84 -22.75 -15.53
CA THR A 38 11.18 -23.96 -15.02
C THR A 38 9.69 -23.73 -14.75
N ALA A 39 8.91 -24.81 -14.68
CA ALA A 39 7.49 -24.74 -14.31
C ALA A 39 7.30 -24.21 -12.88
N ILE A 40 8.13 -24.67 -11.95
CA ILE A 40 8.11 -24.20 -10.55
C ILE A 40 8.53 -22.72 -10.45
N GLY A 41 9.52 -22.27 -11.22
CA GLY A 41 9.93 -20.87 -11.26
C GLY A 41 8.80 -19.94 -11.70
N ARG A 42 8.05 -20.33 -12.75
CA ARG A 42 6.85 -19.61 -13.20
C ARG A 42 5.70 -19.63 -12.18
N GLN A 43 5.59 -20.68 -11.38
CA GLN A 43 4.58 -20.72 -10.31
C GLN A 43 4.93 -19.73 -9.20
N ILE A 44 6.18 -19.72 -8.73
CA ILE A 44 6.65 -18.81 -7.68
C ILE A 44 6.54 -17.34 -8.15
N ASP A 45 6.90 -17.05 -9.39
CA ASP A 45 6.70 -15.73 -10.04
C ASP A 45 5.25 -15.24 -9.87
N ARG A 46 4.27 -16.08 -10.24
CA ARG A 46 2.84 -15.73 -10.09
C ARG A 46 2.46 -15.46 -8.64
N GLU A 47 2.86 -16.33 -7.70
CA GLU A 47 2.53 -16.18 -6.28
C GLU A 47 3.11 -14.86 -5.71
N LEU A 48 4.33 -14.49 -6.09
CA LEU A 48 4.95 -13.22 -5.69
C LEU A 48 4.25 -12.01 -6.32
N MET A 49 3.85 -12.10 -7.58
CA MET A 49 3.11 -11.04 -8.26
C MET A 49 1.69 -10.87 -7.68
N GLU A 50 1.04 -11.94 -7.23
CA GLU A 50 -0.22 -11.86 -6.49
C GLU A 50 -0.06 -11.13 -5.15
N ALA A 51 1.03 -11.40 -4.41
CA ALA A 51 1.34 -10.68 -3.18
C ALA A 51 1.58 -9.19 -3.46
N HIS A 52 2.29 -8.87 -4.54
CA HIS A 52 2.54 -7.50 -4.99
C HIS A 52 1.23 -6.75 -5.30
N GLU A 53 0.26 -7.40 -5.95
CA GLU A 53 -1.06 -6.80 -6.18
C GLU A 53 -1.84 -6.58 -4.88
N LYS A 54 -1.83 -7.56 -3.97
CA LYS A 54 -2.52 -7.42 -2.67
C LYS A 54 -1.95 -6.26 -1.86
N LEU A 55 -0.62 -6.09 -1.88
CA LEU A 55 0.03 -4.94 -1.25
C LEU A 55 -0.39 -3.62 -1.90
N GLY A 56 -0.46 -3.55 -3.23
CA GLY A 56 -0.99 -2.39 -3.96
C GLY A 56 -2.41 -2.01 -3.53
N ARG A 57 -3.31 -3.00 -3.46
CA ARG A 57 -4.70 -2.79 -3.01
C ARG A 57 -4.79 -2.29 -1.56
N ALA A 58 -3.95 -2.81 -0.67
CA ALA A 58 -3.88 -2.34 0.71
C ALA A 58 -3.41 -0.88 0.79
N TRP A 59 -2.39 -0.52 0.01
CA TRP A 59 -1.90 0.85 -0.09
C TRP A 59 -2.96 1.83 -0.62
N GLU A 60 -3.68 1.45 -1.68
CA GLU A 60 -4.78 2.26 -2.19
C GLU A 60 -5.90 2.45 -1.17
N THR A 61 -6.18 1.42 -0.37
CA THR A 61 -7.17 1.49 0.71
C THR A 61 -6.76 2.53 1.76
N ILE A 62 -5.49 2.51 2.19
CA ILE A 62 -4.92 3.51 3.10
C ILE A 62 -5.10 4.92 2.51
N ARG A 63 -4.61 5.15 1.29
CA ARG A 63 -4.66 6.47 0.63
C ARG A 63 -6.07 6.99 0.43
N ASN A 64 -7.01 6.10 0.12
CA ASN A 64 -8.41 6.46 -0.06
C ASN A 64 -9.06 6.86 1.27
N GLU A 65 -8.73 6.18 2.37
CA GLU A 65 -9.25 6.53 3.68
C GLU A 65 -8.63 7.84 4.21
N GLU A 66 -7.32 8.03 4.05
CA GLU A 66 -6.67 9.31 4.37
C GLU A 66 -7.34 10.48 3.65
N ARG A 67 -7.61 10.32 2.34
CA ARG A 67 -8.31 11.34 1.55
C ARG A 67 -9.71 11.63 2.08
N ARG A 68 -10.48 10.59 2.42
CA ARG A 68 -11.82 10.74 3.02
C ARG A 68 -11.77 11.44 4.37
N GLU A 69 -10.77 11.13 5.20
CA GLU A 69 -10.57 11.78 6.49
C GLU A 69 -10.25 13.28 6.34
N ILE A 70 -9.40 13.64 5.36
CA ILE A 70 -9.09 15.04 5.02
C ILE A 70 -10.36 15.76 4.55
N GLU A 71 -11.12 15.16 3.63
CA GLU A 71 -12.38 15.72 3.14
C GLU A 71 -13.41 15.90 4.26
N ARG A 72 -13.53 14.92 5.18
CA ARG A 72 -14.41 15.02 6.36
C ARG A 72 -13.97 16.13 7.31
N LYS A 73 -12.67 16.26 7.59
CA LYS A 73 -12.15 17.36 8.42
C LYS A 73 -12.38 18.72 7.78
N ALA A 74 -12.13 18.86 6.47
CA ALA A 74 -12.38 20.10 5.75
C ALA A 74 -13.88 20.47 5.70
N GLY A 75 -14.76 19.50 5.45
CA GLY A 75 -16.21 19.69 5.42
C GLY A 75 -16.83 19.98 6.80
N GLY A 76 -16.29 19.39 7.87
CA GLY A 76 -16.74 19.63 9.25
C GLY A 76 -16.41 21.02 9.80
N ILE A 77 -15.36 21.68 9.28
CA ILE A 77 -15.00 23.05 9.65
C ILE A 77 -16.02 24.06 9.10
N SER A 78 -16.74 23.73 8.03
CA SER A 78 -17.68 24.65 7.36
C SER A 78 -19.02 24.87 8.09
N VAL A 79 -19.35 24.08 9.13
CA VAL A 79 -20.69 24.12 9.78
C VAL A 79 -20.67 24.84 11.14
N ARG A 80 -19.55 25.47 11.53
CA ARG A 80 -19.40 26.13 12.85
C ARG A 80 -19.16 27.64 12.80
N ALA A 81 -19.57 28.29 11.72
CA ALA A 81 -19.74 29.73 11.68
C ALA A 81 -21.20 30.03 11.33
N HIS A 82 -22.03 30.25 12.37
CA HIS A 82 -23.13 31.24 12.44
C HIS A 82 -23.91 31.04 13.74
#